data_AF-A0A917XNC2-F1
#
_entry.id   AF-A0A917XNC2-F1
#
_cell.length_a   1.000
_cell.length_b   1.000
_cell.length_c   1.000
_cell.angle_alpha   90.00
_cell.angle_beta   90.00
_cell.angle_gamma   90.00
#
_symmetry.space_group_name_H-M   'P 1'
#
loop_
_entity.id
_entity.type
_entity.pdbx_description
1 polymer ?
#
loop_
_entity_poly.entity_id
_entity_poly.type
_entity_poly.pdbx_seq_one_letter_code
_entity_poly.pdbx_strand_id
1 'polypeptide(L)'
;MLDRFAIDDGLHLPRIVISEDASAAAGGDARFRADCSCGRMPPHPAGTRDQALAAHIAHVSTRTGPSKGPEWLPLDARVILLLLGCMALWAGSYTGSLALTDAMHLTGVGAAGIRIGGVLTGFAAAGCLMVAVRHYIAPTRA
;
A
#
# COMPACT_ATOMS: atom_id res chain seq x y z
N MET A 1 -6.66 -4.17 27.80
CA MET A 1 -7.51 -4.13 26.59
C MET A 1 -6.59 -4.15 25.38
N LEU A 2 -6.67 -5.19 24.55
CA LEU A 2 -5.72 -5.49 23.46
C LEU A 2 -5.89 -4.51 22.29
N ASP A 3 -5.28 -3.33 22.39
CA ASP A 3 -5.25 -2.32 21.31
C ASP A 3 -4.19 -2.62 20.22
N ARG A 4 -3.79 -3.89 20.09
CA ARG A 4 -2.53 -4.30 19.42
C ARG A 4 -2.66 -4.85 18.00
N PHE A 5 -3.86 -4.90 17.40
CA PHE A 5 -4.00 -5.47 16.05
C PHE A 5 -4.95 -4.70 15.13
N ALA A 6 -5.22 -3.41 15.37
CA ALA A 6 -5.73 -2.56 14.29
C ALA A 6 -4.59 -2.39 13.27
N ILE A 7 -4.57 -3.27 12.27
CA ILE A 7 -3.68 -3.16 11.11
C ILE A 7 -4.13 -1.91 10.37
N ASP A 8 -3.39 -0.83 10.59
CA ASP A 8 -3.50 0.39 9.78
C ASP A 8 -2.99 0.06 8.37
N ASP A 9 -3.91 -0.30 7.49
CA ASP A 9 -3.66 -0.64 6.08
C ASP A 9 -3.14 0.55 5.26
N GLY A 10 -2.99 1.74 5.88
CA GLY A 10 -2.63 2.98 5.21
C GLY A 10 -3.78 3.57 4.39
N LEU A 11 -4.93 2.90 4.32
CA LEU A 11 -6.11 3.35 3.61
C LEU A 11 -6.96 4.17 4.59
N HIS A 12 -6.52 5.40 4.84
CA HIS A 12 -7.26 6.38 5.64
C HIS A 12 -8.46 6.97 4.87
N LEU A 13 -9.48 6.14 4.65
CA LEU A 13 -10.69 6.51 3.92
C LEU A 13 -11.58 7.44 4.75
N PRO A 14 -12.07 8.56 4.18
CA PRO A 14 -12.97 9.48 4.87
C PRO A 14 -14.40 8.93 4.88
N ARG A 15 -15.06 9.05 6.04
CA ARG A 15 -16.51 8.94 6.17
C ARG A 15 -17.03 10.27 6.70
N ILE A 16 -17.64 11.07 5.83
CA ILE A 16 -18.24 12.34 6.23
C ILE A 16 -19.73 12.13 6.48
N VAL A 17 -20.19 12.49 7.68
CA VAL A 17 -21.59 12.38 8.09
C VAL A 17 -22.06 13.69 8.69
N ILE A 18 -23.37 13.94 8.63
CA ILE A 18 -24.00 15.00 9.43
C ILE A 18 -24.04 14.49 10.88
N SER A 19 -23.48 15.27 11.80
CA SER A 19 -23.53 14.98 13.22
C SER A 19 -24.82 15.55 13.78
N GLU A 20 -25.80 14.70 14.03
CA GLU A 20 -27.11 15.09 14.56
C GLU A 20 -26.96 15.79 15.92
N ASP A 21 -26.15 15.24 16.83
CA ASP A 21 -25.89 15.84 18.15
C ASP A 21 -25.29 17.25 18.04
N ALA A 22 -24.30 17.43 17.17
CA ALA A 22 -23.67 18.73 16.97
C ALA A 22 -24.62 19.71 16.26
N SER A 23 -25.49 19.21 15.37
CA SER A 23 -26.49 20.04 14.69
C SER A 23 -27.57 20.51 15.65
N ALA A 24 -28.02 19.64 16.55
CA ALA A 24 -28.95 19.98 17.62
C ALA A 24 -28.33 21.02 18.58
N ALA A 25 -27.07 20.82 18.97
CA ALA A 25 -26.34 21.77 19.83
C ALA A 25 -26.08 23.13 19.15
N ALA A 26 -26.02 23.17 17.82
CA ALA A 26 -25.85 24.39 17.04
C ALA A 26 -27.17 25.11 16.71
N GLY A 27 -28.29 24.71 17.33
CA GLY A 27 -29.59 25.37 17.11
C GLY A 27 -30.28 24.97 15.80
N GLY A 28 -29.94 23.82 15.22
CA GLY A 28 -30.56 23.25 14.03
C GLY A 28 -29.73 23.40 12.75
N ASP A 29 -28.65 24.17 12.77
CA ASP A 29 -27.72 24.25 11.65
C ASP A 29 -26.99 22.92 11.44
N ALA A 30 -26.96 22.44 10.20
CA ALA A 30 -26.30 21.18 9.87
C ALA A 30 -24.79 21.25 10.18
N ARG A 31 -24.33 20.37 11.08
CA ARG A 31 -22.91 20.19 11.40
C ARG A 31 -22.42 18.89 10.81
N PHE A 32 -21.23 18.91 10.26
CA PHE A 32 -20.58 17.76 9.65
C PHE A 32 -19.49 17.23 10.58
N ARG A 33 -19.21 15.94 10.54
CA ARG A 33 -17.98 15.39 11.09
C ARG A 33 -17.36 14.44 10.09
N ALA A 34 -16.05 14.34 10.11
CA ALA A 34 -15.33 13.31 9.40
C ALA A 34 -14.84 12.27 10.39
N ASP A 35 -15.10 11.01 10.07
CA ASP A 35 -14.51 9.85 10.70
C ASP A 35 -13.50 9.23 9.73
N CYS A 36 -12.41 8.67 10.26
CA CYS A 36 -11.43 7.94 9.46
C CYS A 36 -11.59 6.43 9.70
N SER A 37 -11.44 5.62 8.64
CA SER A 37 -11.40 4.14 8.70
C SER A 37 -10.44 3.59 9.76
N CYS A 38 -9.40 4.34 10.14
CA CYS A 38 -8.47 3.95 11.19
C CYS A 38 -9.09 3.94 12.61
N GLY A 39 -10.28 4.53 12.79
CA GLY A 39 -11.00 4.60 14.07
C GLY A 39 -10.37 5.51 15.13
N ARG A 40 -9.29 6.23 14.79
CA ARG A 40 -8.49 7.04 15.72
C ARG A 40 -8.59 8.54 15.48
N MET A 41 -9.48 8.97 14.58
CA MET A 41 -9.71 10.37 14.31
C MET A 41 -10.50 10.99 15.47
N PRO A 42 -10.00 12.05 16.12
CA PRO A 42 -10.76 12.75 17.14
C PRO A 42 -12.06 13.30 16.56
N PRO A 43 -13.19 13.23 17.27
CA PRO A 43 -14.43 13.82 16.81
C PRO A 43 -14.27 15.33 16.69
N HIS A 44 -14.48 15.86 15.48
CA HIS A 44 -14.39 17.28 15.19
C HIS A 44 -15.64 17.75 14.43
N PRO A 45 -16.57 18.46 15.09
CA PRO A 45 -17.74 19.01 14.44
C PRO A 45 -17.36 20.25 13.62
N ALA A 46 -17.71 20.23 12.35
CA ALA A 46 -17.42 21.25 11.35
C ALA A 46 -18.72 21.90 10.85
N GLY A 47 -18.66 23.17 10.47
CA GLY A 47 -19.81 23.89 9.94
C GLY A 47 -20.12 23.53 8.48
N THR A 48 -19.13 23.03 7.74
CA THR A 48 -19.30 22.64 6.35
C THR A 48 -18.66 21.29 6.07
N ARG A 49 -19.08 20.67 4.96
CA ARG A 49 -18.48 19.41 4.48
C ARG A 49 -16.98 19.57 4.20
N ASP A 50 -16.56 20.70 3.65
CA ASP A 50 -15.16 20.97 3.32
C ASP A 50 -14.29 21.13 4.58
N GLN A 51 -14.84 21.75 5.63
CA GLN A 51 -14.15 21.82 6.92
C GLN A 51 -13.97 20.44 7.55
N ALA A 52 -14.99 19.56 7.44
CA ALA A 52 -14.88 18.18 7.90
C ALA A 52 -13.82 17.41 7.07
N LEU A 53 -13.78 17.60 5.75
CA LEU A 53 -12.76 17.00 4.89
C LEU A 53 -11.35 17.52 5.22
N ALA A 54 -11.19 18.81 5.46
CA ALA A 54 -9.91 19.40 5.86
C ALA A 54 -9.40 18.80 7.18
N ALA A 55 -10.30 18.61 8.16
CA ALA A 55 -9.96 17.93 9.42
C ALA A 55 -9.50 16.48 9.18
N HIS A 56 -10.14 15.76 8.23
CA HIS A 56 -9.70 14.42 7.83
C HIS A 56 -8.30 14.45 7.21
N ILE A 57 -8.04 15.34 6.25
CA ILE A 57 -6.73 15.48 5.61
C ILE A 57 -5.64 15.78 6.65
N ALA A 58 -5.90 16.70 7.58
CA ALA A 58 -4.99 17.00 8.69
C ALA A 58 -4.73 15.76 9.55
N HIS A 59 -5.77 15.00 9.89
CA HIS A 59 -5.60 13.72 10.61
C HIS A 59 -4.70 12.75 9.84
N VAL A 60 -4.97 12.51 8.54
CA VAL A 60 -4.16 11.60 7.72
C VAL A 60 -2.70 12.04 7.67
N SER A 61 -2.43 13.34 7.51
CA SER A 61 -1.04 13.85 7.50
C SER A 61 -0.26 13.60 8.79
N THR A 62 -0.93 13.40 9.93
CA THR A 62 -0.25 13.03 11.19
C THR A 62 0.00 11.53 11.32
N ARG A 63 -0.70 10.70 10.53
CA ARG A 63 -0.62 9.24 10.57
C ARG A 63 0.27 8.67 9.48
N THR A 64 0.30 9.32 8.32
CA THR A 64 1.16 8.96 7.19
C THR A 64 2.35 9.91 7.13
N GLY A 65 3.54 9.38 7.35
CA GLY A 65 4.80 10.03 7.01
C GLY A 65 5.07 9.99 5.50
N PRO A 66 6.00 10.83 5.01
CA PRO A 66 6.37 10.85 3.60
C PRO A 66 6.90 9.48 3.16
N SER A 67 6.74 9.15 1.87
CA SER A 67 7.43 7.99 1.30
C SER A 67 8.93 8.11 1.57
N LYS A 68 9.61 7.02 1.96
CA LYS A 68 11.07 7.06 2.21
C LYS A 68 11.92 7.12 0.93
N GLY A 69 11.28 7.20 -0.23
CA GLY A 69 11.98 7.24 -1.50
C GLY A 69 12.58 8.62 -1.79
N PRO A 70 13.60 8.69 -2.65
CA PRO A 70 14.35 9.91 -2.92
C PRO A 70 13.47 11.01 -3.52
N GLU A 71 13.47 12.20 -2.92
CA GLU A 71 12.61 13.34 -3.33
C GLU A 71 12.76 13.72 -4.81
N TRP A 72 13.95 13.53 -5.39
CA TRP A 72 14.23 13.82 -6.80
C TRP A 72 13.59 12.85 -7.78
N LEU A 73 13.15 11.68 -7.33
CA LEU A 73 12.59 10.63 -8.18
C LEU A 73 11.05 10.59 -8.00
N PRO A 74 10.27 10.93 -9.03
CA PRO A 74 8.82 10.93 -8.94
C PRO A 74 8.28 9.52 -8.68
N LEU A 75 7.12 9.44 -8.04
CA LEU A 75 6.48 8.17 -7.66
C LEU A 75 6.34 7.22 -8.85
N ASP A 76 5.89 7.74 -10.00
CA ASP A 76 5.69 6.95 -11.22
C ASP A 76 7.00 6.29 -11.69
N ALA A 77 8.11 7.02 -11.64
CA ALA A 77 9.42 6.47 -11.99
C ALA A 77 9.85 5.37 -11.01
N ARG A 78 9.54 5.49 -9.72
CA ARG A 78 9.81 4.43 -8.71
C ARG A 78 9.01 3.17 -9.01
N VAL A 79 7.74 3.32 -9.40
CA VAL A 79 6.87 2.20 -9.78
C VAL A 79 7.39 1.53 -11.06
N ILE A 80 7.82 2.30 -12.06
CA ILE A 80 8.41 1.78 -13.29
C ILE A 80 9.70 1.00 -12.99
N LEU A 81 10.60 1.54 -12.15
CA LEU A 81 11.83 0.85 -11.76
C LEU A 81 11.55 -0.43 -10.99
N LEU A 82 10.55 -0.44 -10.11
CA LEU A 82 10.10 -1.66 -9.44
C LEU A 82 9.63 -2.71 -10.45
N LEU A 83 8.77 -2.30 -11.39
CA LEU A 83 8.27 -3.21 -12.43
C LEU A 83 9.41 -3.81 -13.24
N LEU A 84 10.38 -2.98 -13.66
CA LEU A 84 11.58 -3.44 -14.37
C LEU A 84 12.40 -4.43 -13.52
N GLY A 85 12.59 -4.16 -12.23
CA GLY A 85 13.27 -5.06 -11.31
C GLY A 85 12.54 -6.41 -11.16
N CYS A 86 11.22 -6.40 -11.03
CA CYS A 86 10.39 -7.61 -10.99
C CYS A 86 10.51 -8.41 -12.29
N MET A 87 10.46 -7.75 -13.45
CA MET A 87 10.61 -8.39 -14.75
C MET A 87 12.01 -9.00 -14.91
N ALA A 88 13.06 -8.33 -14.44
CA ALA A 88 14.41 -8.84 -14.49
C ALA A 88 14.59 -10.10 -13.60
N LEU A 89 14.04 -10.09 -12.38
CA LEU A 89 14.06 -11.27 -11.50
C LEU A 89 13.31 -12.46 -12.10
N TRP A 90 12.15 -12.21 -12.68
CA TRP A 90 11.36 -13.25 -13.33
C TRP A 90 12.09 -13.82 -14.56
N ALA A 91 12.54 -12.95 -15.46
CA ALA A 91 13.25 -13.36 -16.68
C ALA A 91 14.54 -14.11 -16.33
N GLY A 92 15.33 -13.60 -15.38
CA GLY A 92 16.55 -14.24 -14.91
C GLY A 92 16.32 -15.64 -14.33
N SER A 93 15.27 -15.80 -13.53
CA SER A 93 14.89 -17.10 -12.95
C SER A 93 14.44 -18.09 -14.04
N TYR A 94 13.69 -17.62 -15.03
CA TYR A 94 13.30 -18.43 -16.18
C TYR A 94 14.51 -18.84 -17.02
N THR A 95 15.37 -17.89 -17.43
CA THR A 95 16.57 -18.19 -18.21
C THR A 95 17.55 -19.10 -17.46
N GLY A 96 17.69 -18.91 -16.14
CA GLY A 96 18.50 -19.77 -15.29
C GLY A 96 17.96 -21.20 -15.24
N SER A 97 16.63 -21.38 -15.23
CA SER A 97 16.01 -22.70 -15.29
C SER A 97 16.24 -23.41 -16.64
N LEU A 98 16.28 -22.66 -17.75
CA LEU A 98 16.64 -23.20 -19.06
C LEU A 98 18.10 -23.67 -19.07
N ALA A 99 19.02 -22.79 -18.64
CA ALA A 99 20.44 -23.13 -18.56
C ALA A 99 20.70 -24.34 -17.64
N LEU A 100 19.99 -24.44 -16.51
CA LEU A 100 20.10 -25.58 -15.60
C LEU A 100 19.55 -26.87 -16.22
N THR A 101 18.42 -26.79 -16.93
CA THR A 101 17.83 -27.93 -17.64
C THR A 101 18.82 -28.49 -18.66
N ASP A 102 19.44 -27.60 -19.43
CA ASP A 102 20.40 -27.96 -20.47
C ASP A 102 21.70 -28.52 -19.88
N ALA A 103 22.25 -27.87 -18.84
CA ALA A 103 23.47 -28.31 -18.16
C ALA A 103 23.33 -29.68 -17.48
N MET A 104 22.13 -29.99 -16.99
CA MET A 104 21.83 -31.26 -16.33
C MET A 104 21.31 -32.32 -17.30
N HIS A 105 21.24 -32.01 -18.61
CA HIS A 105 20.68 -32.88 -19.65
C HIS A 105 19.29 -33.44 -19.30
N LEU A 106 18.48 -32.64 -18.61
CA LEU A 106 17.16 -33.07 -18.17
C LEU A 106 16.22 -33.13 -19.37
N THR A 107 15.38 -34.17 -19.39
CA THR A 107 14.34 -34.35 -20.40
C THR A 107 13.01 -34.71 -19.75
N GLY A 108 11.92 -34.63 -20.52
CA GLY A 108 10.58 -34.99 -20.06
C GLY A 108 10.14 -34.24 -18.80
N VAL A 109 9.65 -34.98 -17.81
CA VAL A 109 9.06 -34.42 -16.59
C VAL A 109 10.09 -33.66 -15.74
N GLY A 110 11.36 -34.08 -15.73
CA GLY A 110 12.42 -33.39 -15.00
C GLY A 110 12.70 -31.99 -15.55
N ALA A 111 12.76 -31.86 -16.89
CA ALA A 111 12.90 -30.56 -17.55
C ALA A 111 11.68 -29.66 -17.32
N ALA A 112 10.48 -30.23 -17.41
CA ALA A 112 9.24 -29.49 -17.15
C ALA A 112 9.19 -28.97 -15.71
N GLY A 113 9.57 -29.80 -14.73
CA GLY A 113 9.62 -29.45 -13.32
C GLY A 113 10.56 -28.29 -13.02
N ILE A 114 11.78 -28.32 -13.58
CA ILE A 114 12.75 -27.23 -13.39
C ILE A 114 12.26 -25.92 -14.01
N ARG A 115 11.64 -25.95 -15.19
CA ARG A 115 11.08 -24.74 -15.84
C ARG A 115 9.94 -24.14 -15.03
N ILE A 116 9.01 -24.96 -14.54
CA ILE A 116 7.92 -24.52 -13.67
C ILE A 116 8.50 -23.94 -12.37
N GLY A 117 9.49 -24.62 -11.79
CA GLY A 117 10.22 -24.15 -10.60
C GLY A 117 10.82 -22.77 -10.83
N GLY A 118 11.53 -22.56 -11.94
CA GLY A 118 12.12 -21.26 -12.30
C GLY A 118 11.09 -20.14 -12.41
N VAL A 119 9.93 -20.40 -13.03
CA VAL A 119 8.83 -19.43 -13.12
C VAL A 119 8.29 -19.09 -11.73
N LEU A 120 8.03 -20.08 -10.88
CA LEU A 120 7.51 -19.87 -9.52
C LEU A 120 8.52 -19.13 -8.64
N THR A 121 9.81 -19.48 -8.72
CA THR A 121 10.90 -18.77 -8.03
C THR A 121 10.97 -17.31 -8.47
N GLY A 122 10.83 -17.05 -9.78
CA GLY A 122 10.79 -15.68 -10.31
C GLY A 122 9.64 -14.86 -9.73
N PHE A 123 8.43 -15.41 -9.66
CA PHE A 123 7.29 -14.75 -9.03
C PHE A 123 7.50 -14.51 -7.53
N ALA A 124 8.00 -15.50 -6.80
CA ALA A 124 8.28 -15.36 -5.37
C ALA A 124 9.31 -14.27 -5.11
N ALA A 125 10.41 -14.24 -5.87
CA ALA A 125 11.45 -13.21 -5.75
C ALA A 125 10.90 -11.80 -6.07
N ALA A 126 10.10 -11.68 -7.13
CA ALA A 126 9.44 -10.42 -7.48
C ALA A 126 8.49 -9.94 -6.36
N GLY A 127 7.71 -10.84 -5.76
CA GLY A 127 6.84 -10.52 -4.63
C GLY A 127 7.63 -10.05 -3.40
N CYS A 128 8.73 -10.74 -3.07
CA CYS A 128 9.65 -10.31 -2.01
C CYS A 128 10.22 -8.92 -2.27
N LEU A 129 10.61 -8.61 -3.51
CA LEU A 129 11.08 -7.29 -3.90
C LEU A 129 10.00 -6.22 -3.67
N MET A 130 8.77 -6.45 -4.14
CA MET A 130 7.64 -5.54 -3.93
C MET A 130 7.42 -5.24 -2.44
N VAL A 131 7.43 -6.26 -1.59
CA VAL A 131 7.29 -6.10 -0.14
C VAL A 131 8.46 -5.32 0.46
N ALA A 132 9.69 -5.62 0.03
CA ALA A 132 10.90 -4.98 0.54
C ALA A 132 10.99 -3.50 0.15
N VAL A 133 10.44 -3.10 -1.00
CA VAL A 133 10.53 -1.70 -1.47
C VAL A 133 9.26 -0.90 -1.27
N ARG A 134 8.19 -1.48 -0.71
CA ARG A 134 6.88 -0.83 -0.56
C ARG A 134 6.95 0.53 0.14
N HIS A 135 7.85 0.70 1.11
CA HIS A 135 8.01 1.95 1.86
C HIS A 135 8.66 3.09 1.07
N TYR A 136 9.24 2.80 -0.09
CA TYR A 136 9.75 3.81 -1.03
C TYR A 136 8.67 4.33 -1.99
N ILE A 137 7.54 3.61 -2.10
CA ILE A 137 6.45 3.89 -3.04
C ILE A 137 5.23 4.40 -2.27
N ALA A 138 4.84 3.75 -1.19
CA ALA A 138 3.71 4.15 -0.36
C ALA A 138 4.15 5.08 0.79
N PRO A 139 3.26 5.99 1.25
CA PRO A 139 3.44 6.69 2.51
C PRO A 139 3.69 5.69 3.63
N THR A 140 4.70 5.94 4.46
CA THR A 140 5.00 5.09 5.61
C THR A 140 4.22 5.56 6.81
N ARG A 141 3.91 4.68 7.76
CA ARG A 141 3.40 5.12 9.07
C ARG A 141 4.43 6.05 9.72
N ALA A 142 3.95 7.18 10.25
CA ALA A 142 4.77 8.09 11.05
C ALA A 142 5.04 7.51 12.45
#